data_AF-A0A938C7S5-F1
#
_entry.id   AF-A0A938C7S5-F1
#
_cell.length_a   1.000
_cell.length_b   1.000
_cell.length_c   1.000
_cell.angle_alpha   90.00
_cell.angle_beta   90.00
_cell.angle_gamma   90.00
#
_symmetry.space_group_name_H-M   'P 1'
#
loop_
_entity.id
_entity.type
_entity.pdbx_description
1 polymer ?
#
loop_
_entity_poly.entity_id
_entity_poly.type
_entity_poly.pdbx_seq_one_letter_code
_entity_poly.pdbx_strand_id
1 'polypeptide(L)' 'MTDSGLHRPTLCIGILAMNEARRIEACIASASFADQVLVIDSGSTDETCDIARRAGA' A
#
# COMPACT_ATOMS: atom_id res chain seq x y z
N MET A 1 25.13 -29.29 -4.24
CA MET A 1 24.10 -28.37 -4.77
C MET A 1 24.09 -27.14 -3.87
N THR A 2 24.83 -26.11 -4.26
CA THR A 2 24.88 -24.85 -3.52
C THR A 2 23.64 -24.04 -3.90
N ASP A 3 22.63 -24.02 -3.04
CA ASP A 3 21.66 -22.93 -3.03
C ASP A 3 22.38 -21.70 -2.49
N SER A 4 23.01 -20.93 -3.37
CA SER A 4 23.39 -19.56 -3.06
C SER A 4 22.13 -18.71 -3.18
N GLY A 5 21.20 -18.93 -2.25
CA GLY A 5 19.90 -18.28 -2.15
C GLY A 5 20.05 -16.81 -1.77
N LEU A 6 20.51 -15.99 -2.73
CA LEU A 6 20.50 -14.54 -2.58
C LEU A 6 19.03 -14.09 -2.62
N HIS A 7 18.41 -13.99 -1.44
CA HIS A 7 17.07 -13.45 -1.31
C HIS A 7 17.09 -12.01 -1.83
N ARG A 8 16.33 -11.75 -2.89
CA ARG A 8 16.12 -10.37 -3.35
C ARG A 8 15.52 -9.56 -2.19
N PRO A 9 16.01 -8.34 -1.92
CA PRO A 9 15.37 -7.48 -0.93
C PRO A 9 13.89 -7.31 -1.27
N THR A 10 13.04 -7.34 -0.25
CA THR A 10 11.61 -7.05 -0.37
C THR A 10 11.34 -5.58 -0.09
N LEU A 11 10.32 -5.01 -0.72
CA LEU A 11 9.91 -3.62 -0.54
C LEU A 11 8.51 -3.54 0.09
N CYS A 12 8.40 -2.79 1.20
CA CYS A 12 7.13 -2.37 1.77
C CYS A 12 6.95 -0.87 1.59
N ILE A 13 5.79 -0.44 1.10
CA ILE A 13 5.41 0.98 1.00
C ILE A 13 4.33 1.29 2.03
N GLY A 14 4.60 2.26 2.91
CA GLY A 14 3.61 2.82 3.82
C GLY A 14 2.99 4.09 3.24
N ILE A 15 1.67 4.12 3.13
CA ILE A 15 0.88 5.28 2.70
C ILE A 15 0.20 5.87 3.93
N LEU A 16 0.58 7.07 4.33
CA LEU A 16 -0.11 7.82 5.39
C LEU A 16 -1.29 8.57 4.77
N ALA A 17 -2.50 8.35 5.28
CA ALA A 17 -3.72 8.92 4.71
C ALA A 17 -4.57 9.67 5.74
N MET A 18 -5.28 10.71 5.26
CA MET A 18 -6.29 11.46 5.99
C MET A 18 -7.19 12.19 4.98
N ASN A 19 -8.43 11.74 4.81
CA ASN A 19 -9.42 12.28 3.87
C ASN A 19 -8.92 12.35 2.40
N GLU A 20 -8.40 11.22 1.95
CA GLU A 20 -7.82 11.00 0.62
C GLU A 20 -8.74 10.22 -0.33
N ALA A 21 -10.06 10.21 -0.13
CA ALA A 21 -10.98 9.42 -0.96
C ALA A 21 -10.83 9.68 -2.47
N ARG A 22 -10.39 10.88 -2.86
CA ARG A 22 -10.16 11.24 -4.27
C ARG A 22 -8.83 10.75 -4.86
N ARG A 23 -7.88 10.31 -4.04
CA ARG A 23 -6.50 10.01 -4.45
C ARG A 23 -6.02 8.62 -4.04
N ILE A 24 -6.59 8.04 -2.98
CA ILE A 24 -6.06 6.84 -2.34
C ILE A 24 -6.01 5.63 -3.27
N GLU A 25 -7.02 5.45 -4.13
CA GLU A 25 -7.05 4.35 -5.12
C GLU A 25 -5.88 4.44 -6.11
N ALA A 26 -5.70 5.60 -6.74
CA ALA A 26 -4.61 5.82 -7.69
C ALA A 26 -3.23 5.72 -7.00
N CYS A 27 -3.13 6.17 -5.75
CA CYS A 27 -1.92 6.05 -4.95
C CYS A 27 -1.53 4.58 -4.71
N ILE A 28 -2.48 3.76 -4.24
CA ILE A 28 -2.27 2.31 -4.04
C ILE A 28 -1.90 1.63 -5.36
N ALA A 29 -2.60 1.94 -6.45
CA ALA A 29 -2.31 1.36 -7.76
C ALA A 29 -0.87 1.68 -8.24
N SER A 30 -0.39 2.89 -7.99
CA SER A 30 0.99 3.28 -8.33
C SER A 30 2.06 2.55 -7.52
N ALA A 31 1.71 1.99 -6.36
CA ALA A 31 2.59 1.23 -5.47
C ALA A 31 2.59 -0.28 -5.78
N SER A 32 1.93 -0.73 -6.85
CA SER A 32 1.79 -2.15 -7.23
C SER A 32 3.10 -2.91 -7.51
N PHE A 33 4.23 -2.20 -7.57
CA PHE A 33 5.56 -2.80 -7.70
C PHE A 33 6.17 -3.24 -6.37
N ALA A 34 5.59 -2.84 -5.23
CA ALA A 34 6.02 -3.27 -3.90
C ALA A 34 5.50 -4.68 -3.57
N ASP A 35 6.25 -5.41 -2.75
CA ASP A 35 5.81 -6.70 -2.23
C ASP A 35 4.67 -6.55 -1.21
N GLN A 36 4.61 -5.39 -0.55
CA GLN A 36 3.57 -5.05 0.43
C GLN A 36 3.23 -3.56 0.38
N VAL A 37 1.94 -3.25 0.49
CA VAL A 37 1.42 -1.89 0.67
C VAL A 37 0.66 -1.86 1.99
N LEU A 38 0.93 -0.85 2.81
CA LEU A 38 0.23 -0.59 4.07
C LEU A 38 -0.38 0.80 4.03
N VAL A 39 -1.68 0.91 4.28
CA VAL A 39 -2.33 2.21 4.49
C VAL A 39 -2.47 2.46 5.98
N ILE A 40 -1.87 3.55 6.46
CA ILE A 40 -1.97 4.03 7.82
C ILE A 40 -2.89 5.25 7.81
N ASP A 41 -4.14 5.01 8.17
CA ASP A 41 -5.14 6.05 8.25
C ASP A 41 -5.04 6.82 9.59
N SER A 42 -5.10 8.14 9.52
CA SER A 42 -5.00 9.03 10.69
C SER A 42 -6.36 9.42 11.28
N GLY A 43 -7.45 8.74 10.90
CA GLY A 43 -8.81 9.06 11.32
C GLY A 43 -9.63 9.76 10.25
N SER A 44 -9.57 9.28 9.00
CA SER A 44 -10.40 9.79 7.91
C SER A 44 -11.88 9.69 8.26
N THR A 45 -12.64 10.71 7.86
CA THR A 45 -14.10 10.78 8.02
C THR A 45 -14.84 10.63 6.69
N ASP A 46 -14.10 10.52 5.59
CA ASP A 46 -14.61 10.21 4.25
C ASP A 46 -14.39 8.72 3.88
N GLU A 47 -14.61 8.38 2.61
CA GLU A 47 -14.50 7.01 2.11
C GLU A 47 -13.06 6.48 1.94
N THR A 48 -12.04 7.19 2.43
CA THR A 48 -10.61 6.81 2.25
C THR A 48 -10.34 5.36 2.61
N CYS A 49 -10.77 4.93 3.81
CA CYS A 49 -10.54 3.59 4.32
C CYS A 49 -11.24 2.51 3.47
N ASP A 50 -12.45 2.79 3.01
CA ASP A 50 -13.23 1.83 2.23
C ASP A 50 -12.67 1.69 0.81
N ILE A 51 -12.23 2.79 0.21
CA ILE A 51 -11.55 2.78 -1.08
C ILE A 51 -10.21 2.04 -0.96
N ALA A 52 -9.42 2.28 0.09
CA ALA A 52 -8.16 1.60 0.32
C ALA A 52 -8.32 0.07 0.39
N ARG A 53 -9.29 -0.41 1.17
CA ARG A 53 -9.60 -1.85 1.27
C ARG A 53 -10.01 -2.46 -0.07
N ARG A 54 -10.84 -1.76 -0.85
CA ARG A 54 -11.26 -2.23 -2.18
C ARG A 54 -10.10 -2.27 -3.17
N ALA A 55 -9.13 -1.37 -3.03
CA ALA A 55 -7.92 -1.32 -3.85
C ALA A 55 -6.85 -2.36 -3.44
N GLY A 56 -7.08 -3.14 -2.38
CA GLY A 56 -6.21 -4.23 -1.96
C GLY A 56 -5.11 -3.84 -0.98
N ALA A 57 -5.22 -2.69 -0.33
CA ALA A 57 -4.37 -2.29 0.80
C ALA A 57 -5.03 -2.56 2.16
#